data_AF-A0A2E8WEH6-F1
#
_entry.id   AF-A0A2E8WEH6-F1
#
_cell.length_a   1.000
_cell.length_b   1.000
_cell.length_c   1.000
_cell.angle_alpha   90.00
_cell.angle_beta   90.00
_cell.angle_gamma   90.00
#
_symmetry.space_group_name_H-M   'P 1'
#
loop_
_entity.id
_entity.type
_entity.pdbx_description
1 polymer ?
#
loop_
_entity_poly.entity_id
_entity_poly.type
_entity_poly.pdbx_seq_one_letter_code
_entity_poly.pdbx_strand_id
1 'polypeptide(L)'
;MRRARILSVAFPRGGYRSVDENRKQMAEHLRRTEDYRPDFVCFTEVARELGCPKGDPAWLGEPVPGETTEVIGEVAREVGTHVVVGMHEQLDGDVYNAAVLIGRDGEVIGRYHKMQPTCNEIEGKDVRPGETAPTFETDLGKVGMLICFDLKFPEVAMSLARRQARAAFFPSMFHGGSRHQSIARDHGMFLVVSQANESVIVDMCGRRLAWQGYQEPLVKRGLLAPFAFAEVNLDCKAYHLDFNQEKLGDVQATYGAGVQFEIMRPEATFVMSSLMDDVSVEEIEAEFELEDLWTYYDRSRGVGRGRMGVDPAMA
;
A
#
# COMPACT_ATOMS: atom_id res chain seq x y z
N MET A 1 6.54 3.51 20.03
CA MET A 1 5.52 3.86 19.03
C MET A 1 6.06 3.67 17.60
N ARG A 2 5.41 2.84 16.77
CA ARG A 2 5.82 2.64 15.36
C ARG A 2 5.25 3.74 14.45
N ARG A 3 5.83 4.94 14.52
CA ARG A 3 5.48 6.02 13.58
C ARG A 3 6.18 5.84 12.25
N ALA A 4 5.47 6.08 11.16
CA ALA A 4 6.02 6.07 9.81
C ALA A 4 5.68 7.36 9.06
N ARG A 5 6.67 7.92 8.38
CA ARG A 5 6.56 9.04 7.44
C ARG A 5 6.38 8.47 6.05
N ILE A 6 5.17 8.61 5.50
CA ILE A 6 4.82 8.06 4.20
C ILE A 6 4.73 9.17 3.18
N LEU A 7 5.41 8.98 2.04
CA LEU A 7 5.37 9.85 0.87
C LEU A 7 4.83 9.07 -0.33
N SER A 8 3.94 9.70 -1.07
CA SER A 8 3.46 9.19 -2.35
C SER A 8 3.67 10.24 -3.43
N VAL A 9 4.35 9.86 -4.51
CA VAL A 9 4.81 10.76 -5.57
C VAL A 9 3.91 10.63 -6.79
N ALA A 10 3.23 11.72 -7.16
CA ALA A 10 2.44 11.76 -8.38
C ALA A 10 3.35 12.00 -9.59
N PHE A 11 3.15 11.21 -10.65
CA PHE A 11 3.80 11.44 -11.95
C PHE A 11 2.89 12.25 -12.87
N PRO A 12 3.43 13.06 -13.79
CA PRO A 12 2.61 13.64 -14.85
C PRO A 12 1.99 12.52 -15.69
N ARG A 13 0.75 12.69 -16.17
CA ARG A 13 0.03 11.61 -16.91
C ARG A 13 0.81 11.00 -18.07
N GLY A 14 1.59 11.82 -18.76
CA GLY A 14 2.40 11.40 -19.91
C GLY A 14 3.80 10.93 -19.55
N GLY A 15 4.13 10.76 -18.26
CA GLY A 15 5.47 10.43 -17.78
C GLY A 15 6.54 11.37 -18.33
N TYR A 16 7.76 10.86 -18.49
CA TYR A 16 8.91 11.62 -18.93
C TYR A 16 9.53 11.11 -20.25
N ARG A 17 8.70 10.52 -21.12
CA ARG A 17 8.97 10.19 -22.54
C ARG A 17 9.99 9.07 -22.82
N SER A 18 10.82 8.69 -21.85
CA SER A 18 11.79 7.59 -21.98
C SER A 18 12.08 6.96 -20.62
N VAL A 19 12.61 5.74 -20.65
CA VAL A 19 13.03 5.00 -19.45
C VAL A 19 14.11 5.76 -18.67
N ASP A 20 15.13 6.24 -19.38
CA ASP A 20 16.26 6.94 -18.73
C ASP A 20 15.81 8.22 -18.04
N GLU A 21 14.95 9.01 -18.69
CA GLU A 21 14.41 10.20 -18.06
C GLU A 21 13.45 9.84 -16.91
N ASN A 22 12.64 8.78 -17.03
CA ASN A 22 11.79 8.33 -15.92
C ASN A 22 12.63 7.89 -14.70
N ARG A 23 13.73 7.14 -14.90
CA ARG A 23 14.67 6.76 -13.82
C ARG A 23 15.30 7.98 -13.18
N LYS A 24 15.79 8.92 -14.00
CA LYS A 24 16.36 10.17 -13.53
C LYS A 24 15.34 10.97 -12.70
N GLN A 25 14.10 11.08 -13.16
CA GLN A 25 13.05 11.81 -12.47
C GLN A 25 12.61 11.12 -11.17
N MET A 26 12.52 9.78 -11.15
CA MET A 26 12.31 9.03 -9.90
C MET A 26 13.43 9.31 -8.89
N ALA A 27 14.69 9.23 -9.31
CA ALA A 27 15.85 9.52 -8.47
C ALA A 27 15.84 10.98 -7.96
N GLU A 28 15.56 11.96 -8.83
CA GLU A 28 15.46 13.37 -8.45
C GLU A 28 14.31 13.62 -7.46
N HIS A 29 13.12 13.04 -7.70
CA HIS A 29 12.01 13.16 -6.75
C HIS A 29 12.34 12.52 -5.41
N LEU A 30 12.99 11.35 -5.42
CA LEU A 30 13.38 10.67 -4.20
C LEU A 30 14.36 11.51 -3.38
N ARG A 31 15.40 12.09 -3.99
CA ARG A 31 16.32 13.01 -3.29
C ARG A 31 15.61 14.25 -2.75
N ARG A 32 14.64 14.80 -3.48
CA ARG A 32 13.83 15.94 -3.01
C ARG A 32 12.95 15.61 -1.80
N THR A 33 12.79 14.34 -1.45
CA THR A 33 12.06 13.94 -0.24
C THR A 33 12.94 13.92 1.03
N GLU A 34 14.26 14.11 0.92
CA GLU A 34 15.21 13.97 2.05
C GLU A 34 14.83 14.80 3.28
N ASP A 35 14.37 16.05 3.10
CA ASP A 35 13.96 16.93 4.19
C ASP A 35 12.75 16.40 4.98
N TYR A 36 11.90 15.59 4.35
CA TYR A 36 10.77 14.92 5.01
C TYR A 36 11.21 13.65 5.73
N ARG A 37 12.42 13.16 5.46
CA ARG A 37 13.02 11.92 5.99
C ARG A 37 12.03 10.75 5.90
N PRO A 38 11.51 10.40 4.70
CA PRO A 38 10.48 9.38 4.58
C PRO A 38 10.96 8.03 5.06
N ASP A 39 10.02 7.27 5.61
CA ASP A 39 10.19 5.85 5.86
C ASP A 39 9.78 5.00 4.67
N PHE A 40 8.81 5.50 3.89
CA PHE A 40 8.35 4.91 2.63
C PHE A 40 8.11 5.99 1.57
N VAL A 41 8.50 5.70 0.32
CA VAL A 41 8.16 6.48 -0.87
C VAL A 41 7.52 5.57 -1.92
N CYS A 42 6.37 5.96 -2.47
CA CYS A 42 5.67 5.20 -3.51
C CYS A 42 5.60 5.97 -4.83
N PHE A 43 6.01 5.31 -5.92
CA PHE A 43 5.84 5.78 -7.29
C PHE A 43 4.63 5.11 -7.97
N THR A 44 4.20 5.71 -9.08
CA THR A 44 3.00 5.28 -9.83
C THR A 44 3.19 3.92 -10.50
N GLU A 45 2.08 3.31 -10.91
CA GLU A 45 2.10 2.13 -11.82
C GLU A 45 2.88 2.48 -13.09
N VAL A 46 3.67 1.52 -13.58
CA VAL A 46 4.50 1.63 -14.79
C VAL A 46 5.40 2.87 -14.83
N ALA A 47 5.80 3.42 -13.67
CA ALA A 47 6.62 4.63 -13.56
C ALA A 47 7.90 4.57 -14.42
N ARG A 48 8.51 3.40 -14.58
CA ARG A 48 9.72 3.18 -15.37
C ARG A 48 9.51 3.47 -16.86
N GLU A 49 8.41 3.02 -17.45
CA GLU A 49 8.12 3.14 -18.89
C GLU A 49 6.97 4.13 -19.21
N LEU A 50 6.40 4.79 -18.20
CA LEU A 50 5.31 5.74 -18.39
C LEU A 50 5.73 6.85 -19.37
N GLY A 51 4.92 7.04 -20.42
CA GLY A 51 5.19 8.04 -21.45
C GLY A 51 6.02 7.55 -22.63
N CYS A 52 6.57 6.33 -22.59
CA CYS A 52 7.23 5.75 -23.75
C CYS A 52 6.19 5.47 -24.87
N PRO A 53 6.58 5.61 -26.14
CA PRO A 53 5.69 5.34 -27.27
C PRO A 53 5.09 3.93 -27.25
N LYS A 54 3.92 3.76 -27.86
CA LYS A 54 3.35 2.41 -28.05
C LYS A 54 4.26 1.60 -28.97
N GLY A 55 4.59 0.37 -28.58
CA GLY A 55 5.49 -0.52 -29.33
C GLY A 55 6.97 -0.31 -29.03
N ASP A 56 7.31 0.60 -28.11
CA ASP A 56 8.67 0.75 -27.61
C ASP A 56 9.12 -0.50 -26.84
N PRO A 57 10.35 -1.02 -27.02
CA PRO A 57 10.88 -2.15 -26.25
C PRO A 57 10.83 -1.94 -24.74
N ALA A 58 10.75 -0.71 -24.25
CA ALA A 58 10.58 -0.40 -22.84
C ALA A 58 9.39 -1.13 -22.19
N TRP A 59 8.35 -1.43 -22.95
CA TRP A 59 7.16 -2.14 -22.46
C TRP A 59 7.37 -3.66 -22.29
N LEU A 60 8.49 -4.21 -22.78
CA LEU A 60 8.88 -5.60 -22.51
C LEU A 60 9.43 -5.78 -21.09
N GLY A 61 9.63 -4.69 -20.36
CA GLY A 61 10.19 -4.71 -19.02
C GLY A 61 11.69 -4.99 -18.98
N GLU A 62 12.17 -5.24 -17.78
CA GLU A 62 13.55 -5.66 -17.48
C GLU A 62 13.53 -6.65 -16.30
N PRO A 63 14.58 -7.45 -16.07
CA PRO A 63 14.63 -8.33 -14.90
C PRO A 63 14.60 -7.55 -13.59
N VAL A 64 14.11 -8.20 -12.53
CA VAL A 64 14.17 -7.69 -11.15
C VAL A 64 14.93 -8.70 -10.28
N PRO A 65 16.08 -8.34 -9.69
CA PRO A 65 16.78 -7.06 -9.82
C PRO A 65 17.29 -6.76 -11.23
N GLY A 66 17.38 -5.47 -11.56
CA GLY A 66 17.90 -4.91 -12.80
C GLY A 66 18.17 -3.41 -12.69
N GLU A 67 18.48 -2.77 -13.81
CA GLU A 67 19.02 -1.40 -13.87
C GLU A 67 18.15 -0.35 -13.14
N THR A 68 16.82 -0.43 -13.25
CA THR A 68 15.91 0.49 -12.54
C THR A 68 15.97 0.27 -11.04
N THR A 69 15.95 -0.98 -10.57
CA THR A 69 16.04 -1.27 -9.14
C THR A 69 17.42 -0.93 -8.57
N GLU A 70 18.48 -1.03 -9.37
CA GLU A 70 19.84 -0.63 -8.97
C GLU A 70 19.92 0.89 -8.82
N VAL A 71 19.52 1.66 -9.86
CA VAL A 71 19.55 3.14 -9.82
C VAL A 71 18.69 3.68 -8.69
N ILE A 72 17.47 3.15 -8.51
CA ILE A 72 16.58 3.60 -7.45
C ILE A 72 17.05 3.09 -6.07
N GLY A 73 17.64 1.90 -6.01
CA GLY A 73 18.21 1.34 -4.78
C GLY A 73 19.39 2.15 -4.24
N GLU A 74 20.27 2.65 -5.10
CA GLU A 74 21.34 3.57 -4.70
C GLU A 74 20.79 4.82 -4.01
N VAL A 75 19.74 5.42 -4.57
CA VAL A 75 19.12 6.62 -4.00
C VAL A 75 18.27 6.31 -2.77
N ALA A 76 17.62 5.14 -2.73
CA ALA A 76 16.92 4.64 -1.55
C ALA A 76 17.87 4.50 -0.36
N ARG A 77 19.10 4.01 -0.61
CA ARG A 77 20.18 3.92 0.38
C ARG A 77 20.70 5.30 0.80
N GLU A 78 20.88 6.21 -0.15
CA GLU A 78 21.29 7.60 0.10
C GLU A 78 20.31 8.32 1.04
N VAL A 79 19.00 8.22 0.75
CA VAL A 79 17.93 8.85 1.54
C VAL A 79 17.58 8.04 2.80
N GLY A 80 17.90 6.75 2.83
CA GLY A 80 17.60 5.82 3.92
C GLY A 80 16.11 5.47 4.00
N THR A 81 15.43 5.23 2.88
CA THR A 81 13.98 5.02 2.80
C THR A 81 13.60 3.76 2.02
N HIS A 82 12.44 3.17 2.30
CA HIS A 82 11.87 2.12 1.46
C HIS A 82 11.22 2.74 0.23
N VAL A 83 11.33 2.09 -0.92
CA VAL A 83 10.74 2.60 -2.17
C VAL A 83 9.89 1.55 -2.86
N VAL A 84 8.68 1.92 -3.27
CA VAL A 84 7.84 1.12 -4.16
C VAL A 84 7.90 1.70 -5.56
N VAL A 85 8.34 0.90 -6.52
CA VAL A 85 8.46 1.27 -7.94
C VAL A 85 7.53 0.42 -8.79
N GLY A 86 6.64 1.06 -9.55
CA GLY A 86 5.84 0.39 -10.57
C GLY A 86 6.61 0.26 -11.89
N MET A 87 6.68 -0.94 -12.47
CA MET A 87 7.39 -1.23 -13.72
C MET A 87 6.91 -2.54 -14.34
N HIS A 88 7.13 -2.74 -15.64
CA HIS A 88 7.07 -4.09 -16.19
C HIS A 88 8.34 -4.88 -15.84
N GLU A 89 8.16 -6.09 -15.32
CA GLU A 89 9.24 -7.06 -15.08
C GLU A 89 9.25 -8.10 -16.20
N GLN A 90 10.44 -8.40 -16.70
CA GLN A 90 10.68 -9.53 -17.60
C GLN A 90 11.18 -10.73 -16.78
N LEU A 91 10.42 -11.82 -16.77
CA LEU A 91 10.74 -13.03 -16.01
C LEU A 91 10.37 -14.28 -16.82
N ASP A 92 11.32 -15.19 -16.99
CA ASP A 92 11.13 -16.48 -17.69
C ASP A 92 10.51 -16.37 -19.10
N GLY A 93 10.78 -15.25 -19.79
CA GLY A 93 10.27 -14.96 -21.14
C GLY A 93 8.90 -14.28 -21.15
N ASP A 94 8.32 -14.02 -19.99
CA ASP A 94 7.03 -13.36 -19.81
C ASP A 94 7.19 -11.94 -19.26
N VAL A 95 6.14 -11.14 -19.45
CA VAL A 95 6.07 -9.77 -18.96
C VAL A 95 5.00 -9.68 -17.86
N TYR A 96 5.36 -9.10 -16.73
CA TYR A 96 4.46 -8.87 -15.60
C TYR A 96 4.37 -7.39 -15.29
N ASN A 97 3.18 -6.88 -14.98
CA ASN A 97 3.03 -5.55 -14.37
C ASN A 97 3.34 -5.68 -12.88
N ALA A 98 4.48 -5.14 -12.47
CA ALA A 98 5.06 -5.35 -11.15
C ALA A 98 5.10 -4.07 -10.31
N ALA A 99 4.94 -4.25 -9.00
CA ALA A 99 5.34 -3.29 -7.98
C ALA A 99 6.49 -3.90 -7.20
N VAL A 100 7.64 -3.24 -7.21
CA VAL A 100 8.87 -3.72 -6.57
C VAL A 100 9.13 -2.91 -5.31
N LEU A 101 9.33 -3.60 -4.19
CA LEU A 101 9.71 -3.00 -2.91
C LEU A 101 11.22 -3.09 -2.74
N ILE A 102 11.86 -1.94 -2.60
CA ILE A 102 13.29 -1.76 -2.36
C ILE A 102 13.47 -1.30 -0.91
N GLY A 103 14.42 -1.91 -0.20
CA GLY A 103 14.76 -1.61 1.18
C GLY A 103 15.59 -0.34 1.35
N ARG A 104 15.71 0.12 2.61
CA ARG A 104 16.57 1.26 2.97
C ARG A 104 18.06 1.00 2.70
N ASP A 105 18.45 -0.26 2.55
CA ASP A 105 19.79 -0.68 2.17
C ASP A 105 19.99 -0.68 0.64
N GLY A 106 18.97 -0.33 -0.14
CA GLY A 106 18.98 -0.31 -1.60
C GLY A 106 18.76 -1.67 -2.25
N GLU A 107 18.55 -2.73 -1.47
CA GLU A 107 18.33 -4.08 -2.00
C GLU A 107 16.83 -4.35 -2.22
N VAL A 108 16.51 -5.23 -3.17
CA VAL A 108 15.11 -5.62 -3.42
C VAL A 108 14.63 -6.54 -2.29
N ILE A 109 13.62 -6.10 -1.54
CA ILE A 109 12.93 -6.92 -0.53
C ILE A 109 12.00 -7.92 -1.21
N GLY A 110 11.31 -7.47 -2.27
CA GLY A 110 10.42 -8.34 -3.02
C GLY A 110 9.62 -7.62 -4.09
N ARG A 111 8.79 -8.39 -4.78
CA ARG A 111 7.98 -7.94 -5.91
C ARG A 111 6.55 -8.49 -5.81
N TYR A 112 5.60 -7.69 -6.23
CA TYR A 112 4.21 -8.07 -6.42
C TYR A 112 3.88 -7.99 -7.91
N HIS A 113 3.32 -9.06 -8.47
CA HIS A 113 2.76 -9.05 -9.82
C HIS A 113 1.26 -8.81 -9.76
N LYS A 114 0.77 -7.84 -10.53
CA LYS A 114 -0.65 -7.50 -10.64
C LYS A 114 -1.48 -8.77 -10.88
N MET A 115 -2.35 -9.09 -9.94
CA MET A 115 -3.16 -10.31 -10.03
C MET A 115 -4.26 -10.17 -11.08
N GLN A 116 -4.77 -8.95 -11.25
CA GLN A 116 -5.87 -8.66 -12.15
C GLN A 116 -5.43 -7.64 -13.20
N PRO A 117 -4.61 -8.02 -14.20
CA PRO A 117 -4.38 -7.17 -15.36
C PRO A 117 -5.68 -6.96 -16.15
N THR A 118 -5.80 -5.80 -16.78
CA THR A 118 -6.93 -5.52 -17.68
C THR A 118 -6.86 -6.37 -18.96
N CYS A 119 -7.98 -6.60 -19.64
CA CYS A 119 -7.98 -7.31 -20.93
C CYS A 119 -6.99 -6.71 -21.94
N ASN A 120 -6.84 -5.38 -21.96
CA ASN A 120 -5.87 -4.72 -22.84
C ASN A 120 -4.40 -4.97 -22.44
N GLU A 121 -4.11 -5.15 -21.14
CA GLU A 121 -2.77 -5.58 -20.70
C GLU A 121 -2.49 -7.02 -21.15
N ILE A 122 -3.47 -7.92 -21.00
CA ILE A 122 -3.31 -9.34 -21.36
C ILE A 122 -3.22 -9.51 -22.88
N GLU A 123 -4.23 -9.06 -23.62
CA GLU A 123 -4.36 -9.31 -25.06
C GLU A 123 -3.53 -8.35 -25.92
N GLY A 124 -3.30 -7.12 -25.41
CA GLY A 124 -2.68 -6.04 -26.17
C GLY A 124 -1.22 -5.78 -25.83
N LYS A 125 -0.72 -6.33 -24.72
CA LYS A 125 0.66 -6.15 -24.24
C LYS A 125 1.29 -7.46 -23.74
N ASP A 126 0.59 -8.59 -23.87
CA ASP A 126 1.06 -9.91 -23.44
C ASP A 126 1.47 -9.97 -21.96
N VAL A 127 0.83 -9.15 -21.11
CA VAL A 127 1.10 -9.14 -19.66
C VAL A 127 0.44 -10.36 -19.01
N ARG A 128 1.23 -11.13 -18.25
CA ARG A 128 0.74 -12.25 -17.47
C ARG A 128 0.17 -11.80 -16.11
N PRO A 129 -0.93 -12.44 -15.65
CA PRO A 129 -1.45 -12.22 -14.31
C PRO A 129 -0.52 -12.81 -13.25
N GLY A 130 -0.40 -12.12 -12.12
CA GLY A 130 0.21 -12.66 -10.90
C GLY A 130 -0.70 -13.65 -10.18
N GLU A 131 -0.10 -14.51 -9.35
CA GLU A 131 -0.84 -15.60 -8.67
C GLU A 131 -1.29 -15.25 -7.25
N THR A 132 -0.50 -14.45 -6.53
CA THR A 132 -0.72 -14.19 -5.10
C THR A 132 -0.47 -12.73 -4.74
N ALA A 133 -1.08 -12.27 -3.64
CA ALA A 133 -0.80 -10.99 -3.01
C ALA A 133 -0.07 -11.24 -1.67
N PRO A 134 1.28 -11.31 -1.68
CA PRO A 134 2.10 -11.50 -0.48
C PRO A 134 2.22 -10.20 0.32
N THR A 135 2.72 -10.33 1.54
CA THR A 135 3.19 -9.21 2.37
C THR A 135 4.70 -9.28 2.51
N PHE A 136 5.31 -8.14 2.80
CA PHE A 136 6.75 -7.97 2.92
C PHE A 136 7.07 -7.42 4.31
N GLU A 137 8.05 -8.02 4.98
CA GLU A 137 8.53 -7.56 6.27
C GLU A 137 9.42 -6.33 6.11
N THR A 138 9.26 -5.35 7.01
CA THR A 138 10.10 -4.16 7.09
C THR A 138 10.39 -3.87 8.56
N ASP A 139 11.31 -2.93 8.83
CA ASP A 139 11.56 -2.41 10.18
C ASP A 139 10.33 -1.73 10.83
N LEU A 140 9.29 -1.46 10.04
CA LEU A 140 8.04 -0.81 10.45
C LEU A 140 6.82 -1.75 10.44
N GLY A 141 7.04 -3.04 10.16
CA GLY A 141 6.03 -4.08 10.09
C GLY A 141 5.66 -4.51 8.67
N LYS A 142 4.65 -5.38 8.56
CA LYS A 142 4.23 -5.96 7.28
C LYS A 142 3.54 -4.93 6.40
N VAL A 143 3.99 -4.82 5.16
CA VAL A 143 3.34 -4.02 4.11
C VAL A 143 2.95 -4.89 2.92
N GLY A 144 1.95 -4.44 2.16
CA GLY A 144 1.47 -5.09 0.96
C GLY A 144 1.50 -4.19 -0.26
N MET A 145 1.26 -4.76 -1.42
CA MET A 145 1.11 -4.03 -2.69
C MET A 145 -0.11 -4.56 -3.44
N LEU A 146 -0.81 -3.66 -4.12
CA LEU A 146 -1.86 -3.98 -5.10
C LEU A 146 -1.82 -2.92 -6.20
N ILE A 147 -2.16 -3.26 -7.44
CA ILE A 147 -1.90 -2.38 -8.59
C ILE A 147 -3.21 -2.10 -9.34
N CYS A 148 -3.54 -0.82 -9.45
CA CYS A 148 -4.56 -0.30 -10.37
C CYS A 148 -5.89 -1.08 -10.39
N PHE A 149 -6.05 -1.99 -11.36
CA PHE A 149 -7.29 -2.74 -11.58
C PHE A 149 -7.58 -3.75 -10.45
N ASP A 150 -6.57 -4.17 -9.69
CA ASP A 150 -6.74 -4.99 -8.47
C ASP A 150 -7.70 -4.34 -7.47
N LEU A 151 -7.82 -3.00 -7.45
CA LEU A 151 -8.75 -2.27 -6.59
C LEU A 151 -10.23 -2.70 -6.81
N LYS A 152 -10.55 -3.28 -7.97
CA LYS A 152 -11.89 -3.79 -8.28
C LYS A 152 -12.19 -5.14 -7.64
N PHE A 153 -11.16 -5.87 -7.23
CA PHE A 153 -11.19 -7.27 -6.84
C PHE A 153 -10.87 -7.41 -5.35
N PRO A 154 -11.90 -7.54 -4.49
CA PRO A 154 -11.73 -7.52 -3.03
C PRO A 154 -10.79 -8.63 -2.54
N GLU A 155 -10.67 -9.75 -3.24
CA GLU A 155 -9.81 -10.88 -2.87
C GLU A 155 -8.33 -10.47 -2.72
N VAL A 156 -7.86 -9.49 -3.49
CA VAL A 156 -6.47 -8.99 -3.40
C VAL A 156 -6.27 -8.29 -2.06
N ALA A 157 -7.14 -7.34 -1.72
CA ALA A 157 -7.09 -6.63 -0.45
C ALA A 157 -7.38 -7.55 0.75
N MET A 158 -8.30 -8.50 0.61
CA MET A 158 -8.55 -9.55 1.62
C MET A 158 -7.30 -10.38 1.90
N SER A 159 -6.55 -10.75 0.85
CA SER A 159 -5.31 -11.53 0.96
C SER A 159 -4.25 -10.79 1.79
N LEU A 160 -4.09 -9.49 1.56
CA LEU A 160 -3.17 -8.62 2.31
C LEU A 160 -3.61 -8.46 3.78
N ALA A 161 -4.91 -8.25 4.00
CA ALA A 161 -5.46 -8.03 5.32
C ALA A 161 -5.36 -9.26 6.22
N ARG A 162 -5.66 -10.46 5.67
CA ARG A 162 -5.45 -11.73 6.37
C ARG A 162 -4.00 -12.03 6.69
N ARG A 163 -3.07 -11.49 5.89
CA ARG A 163 -1.63 -11.53 6.15
C ARG A 163 -1.16 -10.39 7.07
N GLN A 164 -2.10 -9.65 7.65
CA GLN A 164 -1.89 -8.59 8.63
C GLN A 164 -1.03 -7.42 8.10
N ALA A 165 -1.17 -7.09 6.81
CA ALA A 165 -0.56 -5.87 6.27
C ALA A 165 -1.06 -4.63 7.02
N ARG A 166 -0.15 -3.79 7.51
CA ARG A 166 -0.47 -2.50 8.16
C ARG A 166 -0.78 -1.42 7.14
N ALA A 167 -0.07 -1.44 6.02
CA ALA A 167 -0.28 -0.56 4.89
C ALA A 167 -0.20 -1.33 3.57
N ALA A 168 -0.94 -0.87 2.57
CA ALA A 168 -0.83 -1.32 1.21
C ALA A 168 -0.47 -0.15 0.28
N PHE A 169 0.56 -0.36 -0.53
CA PHE A 169 0.96 0.58 -1.57
C PHE A 169 0.19 0.29 -2.85
N PHE A 170 -0.40 1.33 -3.42
CA PHE A 170 -1.26 1.28 -4.59
C PHE A 170 -0.73 2.16 -5.72
N PRO A 171 0.30 1.69 -6.47
CA PRO A 171 0.68 2.25 -7.76
C PRO A 171 -0.48 2.11 -8.76
N SER A 172 -0.87 3.18 -9.46
CA SER A 172 -2.02 3.13 -10.35
C SER A 172 -2.05 4.13 -11.51
N MET A 173 -2.49 3.70 -12.69
CA MET A 173 -2.91 4.55 -13.81
C MET A 173 -4.43 4.84 -13.80
N PHE A 174 -5.18 4.25 -12.87
CA PHE A 174 -6.61 4.42 -12.67
C PHE A 174 -6.92 5.17 -11.36
N HIS A 175 -7.90 6.08 -11.40
CA HIS A 175 -8.18 6.93 -10.24
C HIS A 175 -8.82 6.22 -9.04
N GLY A 176 -9.59 5.13 -9.21
CA GLY A 176 -10.19 4.43 -8.08
C GLY A 176 -11.34 5.13 -7.35
N GLY A 177 -11.34 6.47 -7.25
CA GLY A 177 -12.41 7.27 -6.66
C GLY A 177 -12.64 6.93 -5.19
N SER A 178 -13.91 6.73 -4.81
CA SER A 178 -14.30 6.39 -3.43
C SER A 178 -13.89 4.99 -2.98
N ARG A 179 -13.42 4.13 -3.90
CA ARG A 179 -12.95 2.78 -3.55
C ARG A 179 -11.69 2.81 -2.69
N HIS A 180 -10.88 3.86 -2.76
CA HIS A 180 -9.73 4.00 -1.87
C HIS A 180 -10.14 3.97 -0.40
N GLN A 181 -11.15 4.76 -0.04
CA GLN A 181 -11.69 4.81 1.32
C GLN A 181 -12.32 3.49 1.75
N SER A 182 -13.11 2.86 0.87
CA SER A 182 -13.71 1.55 1.15
C SER A 182 -12.63 0.49 1.35
N ILE A 183 -11.61 0.40 0.50
CA ILE A 183 -10.56 -0.61 0.67
C ILE A 183 -9.77 -0.41 1.95
N ALA A 184 -9.36 0.83 2.27
CA ALA A 184 -8.62 1.10 3.49
C ALA A 184 -9.43 0.73 4.75
N ARG A 185 -10.72 1.12 4.78
CA ARG A 185 -11.62 0.90 5.90
C ARG A 185 -12.07 -0.55 6.05
N ASP A 186 -12.56 -1.14 4.97
CA ASP A 186 -13.18 -2.47 4.98
C ASP A 186 -12.13 -3.59 5.17
N HIS A 187 -10.85 -3.28 4.92
CA HIS A 187 -9.74 -4.20 5.14
C HIS A 187 -8.82 -3.84 6.31
N GLY A 188 -9.00 -2.69 6.96
CA GLY A 188 -8.25 -2.32 8.16
C GLY A 188 -6.77 -2.10 7.91
N MET A 189 -6.42 -1.42 6.82
CA MET A 189 -5.05 -1.05 6.48
C MET A 189 -4.97 0.35 5.89
N PHE A 190 -3.83 1.03 6.07
CA PHE A 190 -3.57 2.27 5.34
C PHE A 190 -3.48 1.97 3.84
N LEU A 191 -3.98 2.87 3.00
CA LEU A 191 -3.83 2.79 1.55
C LEU A 191 -3.02 3.99 1.04
N VAL A 192 -1.86 3.69 0.45
CA VAL A 192 -0.93 4.69 -0.09
C VAL A 192 -1.09 4.72 -1.61
N VAL A 193 -1.90 5.64 -2.10
CA VAL A 193 -2.24 5.78 -3.52
C VAL A 193 -1.16 6.61 -4.19
N SER A 194 -0.47 6.02 -5.17
CA SER A 194 0.44 6.73 -6.07
C SER A 194 -0.10 6.59 -7.49
N GLN A 195 -0.69 7.67 -8.00
CA GLN A 195 -1.33 7.68 -9.30
C GLN A 195 -0.64 8.64 -10.27
N ALA A 196 -0.76 8.35 -11.57
CA ALA A 196 -0.60 9.37 -12.59
C ALA A 196 -1.56 10.55 -12.33
N ASN A 197 -0.98 11.73 -12.12
CA ASN A 197 -1.55 13.04 -11.78
C ASN A 197 -1.88 13.32 -10.32
N GLU A 198 -2.01 12.33 -9.43
CA GLU A 198 -2.26 12.62 -8.03
C GLU A 198 -1.83 11.50 -7.10
N SER A 199 -1.71 11.82 -5.82
CA SER A 199 -1.31 10.90 -4.77
C SER A 199 -2.13 11.19 -3.53
N VAL A 200 -2.53 10.13 -2.83
CA VAL A 200 -3.43 10.19 -1.68
C VAL A 200 -2.97 9.22 -0.62
N ILE A 201 -3.04 9.59 0.64
CA ILE A 201 -2.85 8.66 1.76
C ILE A 201 -4.19 8.56 2.48
N VAL A 202 -4.69 7.34 2.65
CA VAL A 202 -5.97 7.05 3.28
C VAL A 202 -5.75 6.16 4.50
N ASP A 203 -6.40 6.50 5.61
CA ASP A 203 -6.31 5.72 6.84
C ASP A 203 -7.35 4.59 6.92
N MET A 204 -7.23 3.77 7.97
CA MET A 204 -8.13 2.65 8.27
C MET A 204 -9.57 3.09 8.60
N CYS A 205 -9.83 4.39 8.77
CA CYS A 205 -11.18 4.93 8.92
C CYS A 205 -11.75 5.44 7.59
N GLY A 206 -11.00 5.34 6.49
CA GLY A 206 -11.37 5.87 5.18
C GLY A 206 -11.20 7.38 5.06
N ARG A 207 -10.51 8.06 5.97
CA ARG A 207 -10.21 9.49 5.85
C ARG A 207 -8.98 9.69 4.98
N ARG A 208 -9.01 10.72 4.13
CA ARG A 208 -7.85 11.14 3.35
C ARG A 208 -6.95 12.02 4.22
N LEU A 209 -5.79 11.50 4.60
CA LEU A 209 -4.81 12.20 5.43
C LEU A 209 -3.99 13.22 4.64
N ALA A 210 -3.71 12.91 3.37
CA ALA A 210 -2.94 13.78 2.48
C ALA A 210 -3.41 13.64 1.03
N TRP A 211 -3.29 14.71 0.26
CA TRP A 211 -3.50 14.73 -1.18
C TRP A 211 -2.55 15.73 -1.83
N GLN A 212 -1.97 15.37 -2.97
CA GLN A 212 -1.22 16.28 -3.82
C GLN A 212 -1.22 15.76 -5.25
N GLY A 213 -1.09 16.64 -6.24
CA GLY A 213 -0.99 16.19 -7.62
C GLY A 213 -0.93 17.30 -8.65
N TYR A 214 -0.78 16.90 -9.90
CA TYR A 214 -0.86 17.77 -11.07
C TYR A 214 -2.26 18.33 -11.33
N GLN A 215 -3.24 18.12 -10.46
CA GLN A 215 -4.47 18.92 -10.49
C GLN A 215 -4.28 20.28 -9.78
N GLU A 216 -3.34 20.37 -8.84
CA GLU A 216 -2.96 21.61 -8.15
C GLU A 216 -2.17 22.55 -9.09
N PRO A 217 -2.66 23.76 -9.39
CA PRO A 217 -1.97 24.72 -10.25
C PRO A 217 -0.53 25.04 -9.85
N LEU A 218 -0.22 25.06 -8.54
CA LEU A 218 1.14 25.32 -8.05
C LEU A 218 2.11 24.18 -8.36
N VAL A 219 1.64 22.92 -8.36
CA VAL A 219 2.44 21.77 -8.81
C VAL A 219 2.69 21.86 -10.31
N LYS A 220 1.66 22.18 -11.13
CA LYS A 220 1.83 22.36 -12.59
C LYS A 220 2.85 23.45 -12.94
N ARG A 221 2.95 24.48 -12.09
CA ARG A 221 3.90 25.60 -12.24
C ARG A 221 5.28 25.31 -11.67
N GLY A 222 5.50 24.12 -11.09
CA GLY A 222 6.75 23.73 -10.45
C GLY A 222 7.06 24.45 -9.13
N LEU A 223 6.06 25.08 -8.51
CA LEU A 223 6.22 25.81 -7.25
C LEU A 223 6.04 24.92 -6.02
N LEU A 224 5.31 23.82 -6.15
CA LEU A 224 5.16 22.80 -5.13
C LEU A 224 5.59 21.43 -5.67
N ALA A 225 6.08 20.57 -4.78
CA ALA A 225 6.39 19.20 -5.12
C ALA A 225 5.10 18.38 -5.32
N PRO A 226 5.09 17.39 -6.23
CA PRO A 226 3.92 16.55 -6.50
C PRO A 226 3.74 15.42 -5.46
N PHE A 227 4.04 15.68 -4.18
CA PHE A 227 4.09 14.65 -3.15
C PHE A 227 2.96 14.80 -2.12
N ALA A 228 2.24 13.71 -1.86
CA ALA A 228 1.37 13.62 -0.68
C ALA A 228 2.20 13.05 0.48
N PHE A 229 2.16 13.72 1.63
CA PHE A 229 2.94 13.34 2.82
C PHE A 229 2.03 13.22 4.04
N ALA A 230 2.19 12.15 4.82
CA ALA A 230 1.55 11.99 6.12
C ALA A 230 2.47 11.24 7.08
N GLU A 231 2.42 11.63 8.35
CA GLU A 231 2.92 10.81 9.45
C GLU A 231 1.77 9.96 9.98
N VAL A 232 1.98 8.65 10.09
CA VAL A 232 0.98 7.70 10.55
C VAL A 232 1.52 6.84 11.69
N ASN A 233 0.62 6.40 12.57
CA ASN A 233 0.93 5.39 13.56
C ASN A 233 0.63 4.00 12.98
N LEU A 234 1.65 3.18 12.74
CA LEU A 234 1.50 1.79 12.30
C LEU A 234 1.32 0.82 13.47
N ASP A 235 1.43 1.30 14.71
CA ASP A 235 1.08 0.55 15.92
C ASP A 235 -0.43 0.65 16.20
N CYS A 236 -1.22 0.21 15.22
CA CYS A 236 -2.66 0.22 15.26
C CYS A 236 -3.27 -0.97 14.50
N LYS A 237 -4.50 -1.35 14.87
CA LYS A 237 -5.27 -2.40 14.21
C LYS A 237 -6.75 -2.02 14.14
N ALA A 238 -7.44 -2.55 13.14
CA ALA A 238 -8.89 -2.46 13.02
C ALA A 238 -9.58 -3.66 13.68
N TYR A 239 -10.74 -3.40 14.27
CA TYR A 239 -11.53 -4.35 15.03
C TYR A 239 -13.01 -4.18 14.71
N HIS A 240 -13.78 -5.25 14.87
CA HIS A 240 -15.24 -5.16 14.90
C HIS A 240 -15.73 -4.81 16.31
N LEU A 241 -16.85 -4.10 16.45
CA LEU A 241 -17.39 -3.74 17.77
C LEU A 241 -17.96 -4.93 18.53
N ASP A 242 -18.68 -5.84 17.86
CA ASP A 242 -19.13 -7.08 18.49
C ASP A 242 -17.95 -7.83 19.09
N PHE A 243 -18.15 -8.42 20.29
CA PHE A 243 -17.14 -9.14 21.09
C PHE A 243 -16.00 -8.29 21.67
N ASN A 244 -15.86 -7.02 21.27
CA ASN A 244 -14.80 -6.13 21.74
C ASN A 244 -15.30 -4.94 22.54
N GLN A 245 -16.49 -4.39 22.22
CA GLN A 245 -16.92 -3.07 22.73
C GLN A 245 -17.06 -2.99 24.26
N GLU A 246 -17.41 -4.07 24.94
CA GLU A 246 -17.54 -4.11 26.40
C GLU A 246 -16.16 -4.05 27.09
N LYS A 247 -15.10 -4.48 26.41
CA LYS A 247 -13.73 -4.53 26.92
C LYS A 247 -13.00 -3.18 26.82
N LEU A 248 -13.48 -2.27 25.95
CA LEU A 248 -12.80 -0.99 25.70
C LEU A 248 -12.71 -0.10 26.95
N GLY A 249 -13.68 -0.21 27.85
CA GLY A 249 -13.66 0.49 29.14
C GLY A 249 -12.50 0.04 30.03
N ASP A 250 -12.24 -1.26 30.08
CA ASP A 250 -11.16 -1.84 30.89
C ASP A 250 -9.78 -1.53 30.29
N VAL A 251 -9.67 -1.57 28.96
CA VAL A 251 -8.46 -1.12 28.24
C VAL A 251 -8.18 0.35 28.55
N GLN A 252 -9.20 1.21 28.45
CA GLN A 252 -9.09 2.64 28.72
C GLN A 252 -8.76 2.94 30.19
N ALA A 253 -9.27 2.14 31.13
CA ALA A 253 -8.97 2.27 32.57
C ALA A 253 -7.53 1.85 32.89
N THR A 254 -7.00 0.84 32.19
CA THR A 254 -5.65 0.30 32.39
C THR A 254 -4.58 1.21 31.78
N TYR A 255 -4.77 1.62 30.53
CA TYR A 255 -3.76 2.36 29.76
C TYR A 255 -3.98 3.87 29.72
N GLY A 256 -5.16 4.37 30.12
CA GLY A 256 -5.45 5.80 30.13
C GLY A 256 -5.20 6.45 28.76
N ALA A 257 -4.48 7.56 28.75
CA ALA A 257 -4.12 8.27 27.51
C ALA A 257 -3.09 7.53 26.62
N GLY A 258 -2.56 6.38 27.06
CA GLY A 258 -1.64 5.55 26.28
C GLY A 258 -2.29 4.79 25.12
N VAL A 259 -3.62 4.75 25.06
CA VAL A 259 -4.39 4.14 23.98
C VAL A 259 -5.33 5.15 23.34
N GLN A 260 -5.55 5.03 22.03
CA GLN A 260 -6.53 5.81 21.29
C GLN A 260 -7.52 4.90 20.58
N PHE A 261 -8.80 5.26 20.64
CA PHE A 261 -9.88 4.59 19.91
C PHE A 261 -10.53 5.53 18.90
N GLU A 262 -10.70 5.03 17.68
CA GLU A 262 -11.47 5.70 16.63
C GLU A 262 -12.68 4.84 16.27
N ILE A 263 -13.84 5.17 16.85
CA ILE A 263 -15.05 4.35 16.73
C ILE A 263 -15.89 4.79 15.52
N MET A 264 -16.08 3.87 14.58
CA MET A 264 -16.91 4.03 13.39
C MET A 264 -18.25 3.32 13.60
N ARG A 265 -19.19 4.00 14.29
CA ARG A 265 -20.48 3.42 14.65
C ARG A 265 -21.31 2.92 13.45
N PRO A 266 -21.44 3.66 12.34
CA PRO A 266 -22.22 3.18 11.18
C PRO A 266 -21.66 1.88 10.57
N GLU A 267 -20.35 1.71 10.58
CA GLU A 267 -19.64 0.53 10.07
C GLU A 267 -19.50 -0.59 11.10
N ALA A 268 -19.90 -0.34 12.34
CA ALA A 268 -19.73 -1.22 13.48
C ALA A 268 -18.28 -1.67 13.73
N THR A 269 -17.30 -0.82 13.41
CA THR A 269 -15.86 -1.09 13.59
C THR A 269 -15.20 -0.01 14.43
N PHE A 270 -13.97 -0.27 14.88
CA PHE A 270 -13.11 0.73 15.47
C PHE A 270 -11.64 0.45 15.14
N VAL A 271 -10.81 1.49 15.21
CA VAL A 271 -9.36 1.36 15.18
C VAL A 271 -8.83 1.62 16.58
N MET A 272 -7.97 0.73 17.08
CA MET A 272 -7.22 0.95 18.32
C MET A 272 -5.77 1.19 17.97
N SER A 273 -5.18 2.22 18.57
CA SER A 273 -3.77 2.57 18.42
C SER A 273 -3.09 2.60 19.77
N SER A 274 -1.90 2.01 19.87
CA SER A 274 -1.00 2.29 21.00
C SER A 274 -0.26 3.60 20.76
N LEU A 275 -0.26 4.48 21.77
CA LEU A 275 0.50 5.72 21.79
C LEU A 275 1.77 5.61 22.66
N MET A 276 2.06 4.41 23.15
CA MET A 276 3.16 4.12 24.07
C MET A 276 4.42 3.67 23.31
N ASP A 277 5.56 3.68 24.01
CA ASP A 277 6.84 3.23 23.45
C ASP A 277 7.18 1.78 23.77
N ASP A 278 6.61 1.27 24.85
CA ASP A 278 6.93 0.00 25.49
C ASP A 278 5.81 -1.04 25.43
N VAL A 279 4.60 -0.64 24.99
CA VAL A 279 3.45 -1.53 24.86
C VAL A 279 2.83 -1.37 23.47
N SER A 280 2.75 -2.45 22.69
CA SER A 280 2.17 -2.44 21.34
C SER A 280 0.67 -2.70 21.33
N VAL A 281 0.00 -2.39 20.22
CA VAL A 281 -1.42 -2.70 20.04
C VAL A 281 -1.70 -4.20 20.12
N GLU A 282 -0.77 -5.05 19.69
CA GLU A 282 -0.88 -6.51 19.79
C GLU A 282 -0.75 -7.03 21.22
N GLU A 283 0.07 -6.38 22.05
CA GLU A 283 0.16 -6.73 23.48
C GLU A 283 -1.14 -6.39 24.21
N ILE A 284 -1.73 -5.22 23.92
CA ILE A 284 -3.05 -4.83 24.43
C ILE A 284 -4.14 -5.80 23.93
N GLU A 285 -4.10 -6.17 22.64
CA GLU A 285 -5.01 -7.15 22.06
C GLU A 285 -4.95 -8.49 22.80
N ALA A 286 -3.75 -8.99 23.07
CA ALA A 286 -3.55 -10.26 23.77
C ALA A 286 -4.00 -10.20 25.23
N GLU A 287 -3.68 -9.11 25.95
CA GLU A 287 -4.02 -8.95 27.38
C GLU A 287 -5.54 -8.91 27.60
N PHE A 288 -6.28 -8.21 26.74
CA PHE A 288 -7.73 -8.04 26.86
C PHE A 288 -8.51 -9.02 26.00
N GLU A 289 -7.83 -10.01 25.39
CA GLU A 289 -8.40 -11.02 24.51
C GLU A 289 -9.28 -10.38 23.40
N LEU A 290 -8.83 -9.27 22.81
CA LEU A 290 -9.54 -8.61 21.72
C LEU A 290 -9.42 -9.43 20.44
N GLU A 291 -10.48 -9.42 19.63
CA GLU A 291 -10.54 -10.13 18.35
C GLU A 291 -10.42 -9.11 17.21
N ASP A 292 -9.34 -9.16 16.43
CA ASP A 292 -9.19 -8.27 15.28
C ASP A 292 -10.26 -8.48 14.21
N LEU A 293 -10.40 -7.49 13.33
CA LEU A 293 -11.45 -7.44 12.31
C LEU A 293 -11.55 -8.73 11.47
N TRP A 294 -10.42 -9.26 11.01
CA TRP A 294 -10.41 -10.40 10.11
C TRP A 294 -10.58 -11.72 10.85
N THR A 295 -10.07 -11.81 12.09
CA THR A 295 -10.36 -12.93 12.98
C THR A 295 -11.87 -13.04 13.25
N TYR A 296 -12.53 -11.91 13.54
CA TYR A 296 -13.99 -11.86 13.71
C TYR A 296 -14.76 -12.31 12.47
N TYR A 297 -14.37 -11.79 11.29
CA TYR A 297 -15.01 -12.17 10.04
C TYR A 297 -14.81 -13.64 9.69
N ASP A 298 -13.62 -14.19 9.91
CA ASP A 298 -13.34 -15.59 9.64
C ASP A 298 -14.04 -16.51 10.64
N ARG A 299 -14.19 -16.12 11.91
CA ARG A 299 -15.06 -16.81 12.88
C ARG A 299 -16.51 -16.84 12.42
N SER A 300 -17.06 -15.70 12.00
CA SER A 300 -18.44 -15.63 11.50
C SER A 300 -18.66 -16.56 10.28
N ARG A 301 -17.72 -16.57 9.33
CA ARG A 301 -17.72 -17.51 8.19
C ARG A 301 -17.66 -18.97 8.64
N GLY A 302 -16.80 -19.28 9.63
CA GLY A 302 -16.64 -20.63 10.18
C GLY A 302 -17.90 -21.15 10.86
N VAL A 303 -18.54 -20.35 11.72
CA VAL A 303 -19.82 -20.69 12.37
C VAL A 303 -20.91 -20.93 11.33
N GLY A 304 -20.97 -20.10 10.28
CA GLY A 304 -21.90 -20.27 9.17
C GLY A 304 -21.69 -21.57 8.42
N ARG A 305 -20.45 -21.91 8.05
CA ARG A 305 -20.11 -23.16 7.34
C ARG A 305 -20.42 -24.40 8.17
N GLY A 306 -20.14 -24.37 9.47
CA GLY A 306 -20.47 -25.47 10.39
C GLY A 306 -21.98 -25.75 10.47
N ARG A 307 -22.82 -24.72 10.35
CA ARG A 307 -24.29 -24.89 10.29
C ARG A 307 -24.82 -25.31 8.92
N MET A 308 -24.10 -24.99 7.84
CA MET A 308 -24.49 -25.36 6.47
C MET A 308 -23.93 -26.72 6.01
N GLY A 309 -23.03 -27.34 6.79
CA GLY A 309 -22.39 -28.62 6.40
C GLY A 309 -21.47 -28.51 5.19
N VAL A 310 -20.96 -27.30 4.90
CA VAL A 310 -20.06 -27.05 3.75
C VAL A 310 -18.61 -27.28 4.19
N ASP A 311 -17.91 -28.16 3.48
CA ASP A 311 -16.50 -28.50 3.71
C ASP A 311 -15.61 -27.23 3.67
N PRO A 312 -14.78 -26.97 4.70
CA PRO A 312 -13.83 -25.87 4.71
C PRO A 312 -12.91 -25.80 3.48
N ALA A 313 -12.60 -26.94 2.85
CA ALA A 313 -11.62 -27.04 1.76
C ALA A 313 -12.16 -26.69 0.35
N MET A 314 -13.44 -26.36 0.19
CA MET A 314 -14.06 -26.05 -1.11
C MET A 314 -14.17 -24.54 -1.42
N ALA A 315 -13.26 -23.69 -0.93
CA ALA A 315 -13.25 -22.25 -1.23
C ALA A 315 -11.84 -21.66 -1.34
#